data_AF-A0A160UL11-F1
#
_entry.id   AF-A0A160UL11-F1
#
_cell.length_a   1.000
_cell.length_b   1.000
_cell.length_c   1.000
_cell.angle_alpha   90.00
_cell.angle_beta   90.00
_cell.angle_gamma   90.00
#
_symmetry.space_group_name_H-M   'P 1'
#
loop_
_entity.id
_entity.type
_entity.pdbx_description
1 polymer ?
#
loop_
_entity_poly.entity_id
_entity_poly.type
_entity_poly.pdbx_seq_one_letter_code
_entity_poly.pdbx_strand_id
1 'polypeptide(L)' 'MESGYTQVTKLKADDGRWEGEGIKNGQKLEFHADPKTGVIVREKPDH' A
#
# COMPACT_ATOMS: atom_id res chain seq x y z
N MET A 1 -2.32 -9.44 -16.71
CA MET A 1 -2.50 -8.33 -15.75
C MET A 1 -1.78 -8.73 -14.48
N GLU A 2 -0.65 -8.11 -14.16
CA GLU A 2 -0.02 -8.33 -12.86
C GLU A 2 -1.00 -7.87 -11.77
N SER A 3 -1.21 -8.71 -10.77
CA SER A 3 -2.10 -8.42 -9.64
C SER A 3 -1.25 -8.19 -8.42
N GLY A 4 -1.37 -7.01 -7.82
CA GLY A 4 -0.62 -6.61 -6.62
C GLY A 4 0.49 -5.59 -6.89
N TYR A 5 1.25 -5.30 -5.84
CA TYR A 5 2.38 -4.38 -5.88
C TYR A 5 3.63 -5.11 -6.36
N THR A 6 4.32 -4.57 -7.36
CA THR A 6 5.56 -5.15 -7.88
C THR A 6 6.78 -4.76 -7.05
N GLN A 7 6.70 -3.64 -6.32
CA GLN A 7 7.74 -3.18 -5.42
C GLN A 7 7.10 -2.46 -4.24
N VAL A 8 7.42 -2.87 -3.01
CA VAL A 8 7.01 -2.19 -1.78
C VAL A 8 8.25 -1.57 -1.15
N THR A 9 8.30 -0.24 -1.09
CA THR A 9 9.48 0.51 -0.63
C THR A 9 9.39 0.92 0.84
N LYS A 10 8.20 0.87 1.43
CA LYS A 10 8.00 1.30 2.81
C LYS A 10 6.76 0.63 3.37
N LEU A 11 6.83 0.24 4.63
CA LEU A 11 5.70 -0.21 5.42
C LEU A 11 5.87 0.37 6.83
N LYS A 12 4.89 1.14 7.28
CA LYS A 12 4.83 1.71 8.63
C LYS A 12 3.54 1.25 9.31
N ALA A 13 3.66 0.79 10.54
CA ALA A 13 2.51 0.54 11.41
C ALA A 13 2.42 1.69 12.41
N ASP A 14 1.37 2.50 12.31
CA ASP A 14 1.14 3.64 13.21
C ASP A 14 -0.36 3.80 13.48
N ASP A 15 -0.73 4.24 14.68
CA ASP A 15 -2.10 4.58 15.10
C ASP A 15 -3.20 3.61 14.61
N GLY A 16 -2.95 2.29 14.72
CA GLY A 16 -3.94 1.26 14.36
C GLY A 16 -4.18 1.08 12.86
N ARG A 17 -3.26 1.50 12.00
CA ARG A 17 -3.28 1.21 10.55
C ARG A 17 -1.88 0.87 10.03
N TRP A 18 -1.83 0.17 8.90
CA TRP A 18 -0.60 0.01 8.13
C TRP A 18 -0.63 0.97 6.96
N GLU A 19 0.45 1.72 6.77
CA GLU A 19 0.67 2.56 5.59
C GLU A 19 1.85 1.99 4.81
N GLY A 20 1.66 1.80 3.51
CA GLY A 20 2.71 1.32 2.63
C GLY A 20 2.82 2.14 1.35
N GLU A 21 4.01 2.16 0.78
CA GLU A 21 4.27 2.77 -0.52
C GLU A 21 4.77 1.68 -1.47
N GLY A 22 4.26 1.66 -2.70
CA GLY A 22 4.75 0.74 -3.69
C GLY A 22 4.32 1.04 -5.13
N ILE A 23 4.84 0.26 -6.08
CA ILE A 23 4.48 0.37 -7.49
C ILE A 23 3.36 -0.62 -7.84
N LYS A 24 2.30 -0.10 -8.45
CA LYS A 24 1.18 -0.86 -9.01
C LYS A 24 0.87 -0.29 -10.39
N ASN A 25 0.76 -1.15 -11.40
CA ASN A 25 0.53 -0.73 -12.79
C ASN A 25 1.53 0.34 -13.30
N GLY A 26 2.79 0.28 -12.85
CA GLY A 26 3.83 1.23 -13.23
C GLY A 26 3.73 2.60 -12.55
N GLN A 27 2.82 2.80 -11.60
CA GLN A 27 2.67 4.05 -10.84
C GLN A 27 2.99 3.82 -9.36
N LYS A 28 3.62 4.81 -8.73
CA LYS A 28 3.84 4.82 -7.28
C LYS A 28 2.51 5.16 -6.59
N LEU A 29 2.06 4.29 -5.70
CA LEU A 29 0.85 4.47 -4.89
C LEU A 29 1.22 4.37 -3.41
N GLU A 30 0.57 5.20 -2.60
CA GLU A 30 0.45 5.00 -1.16
C GLU A 30 -0.83 4.19 -0.89
N PHE A 31 -0.75 3.18 -0.05
CA PHE A 31 -1.87 2.35 0.37
C PHE A 31 -1.98 2.28 1.88
N HIS A 32 -3.22 2.17 2.36
CA HIS A 32 -3.50 1.84 3.76
C HIS A 32 -4.09 0.44 3.82
N ALA A 33 -3.63 -0.34 4.80
CA ALA A 33 -4.14 -1.67 5.08
C ALA A 33 -4.65 -1.80 6.52
N ASP A 34 -5.67 -2.63 6.69
CA ASP A 34 -6.15 -3.04 8.01
C ASP A 34 -5.06 -3.89 8.70
N PRO A 35 -4.66 -3.54 9.93
CA PRO A 35 -3.53 -4.18 10.59
C PRO A 35 -3.83 -5.61 11.08
N LYS A 36 -5.11 -6.00 11.16
CA LYS A 36 -5.51 -7.32 11.66
C LYS A 36 -5.63 -8.33 10.51
N THR A 37 -6.06 -7.88 9.35
CA THR A 37 -6.41 -8.71 8.20
C THR A 37 -5.44 -8.54 7.02
N GLY A 38 -4.69 -7.43 6.97
CA GLY A 38 -3.82 -7.09 5.84
C GLY A 38 -4.56 -6.61 4.59
N VAL A 39 -5.88 -6.45 4.65
CA VAL A 39 -6.69 -5.98 3.52
C VAL A 39 -6.38 -4.52 3.23
N ILE A 40 -6.10 -4.21 1.97
CA ILE A 40 -5.95 -2.82 1.51
C ILE A 40 -7.33 -2.16 1.52
N VAL A 41 -7.47 -1.13 2.34
CA VAL A 41 -8.72 -0.36 2.51
C VAL A 41 -8.70 0.97 1.76
N ARG A 42 -7.52 1.42 1.32
CA ARG A 42 -7.34 2.67 0.56
C ARG A 42 -6.09 2.61 -0.30
N GLU A 43 -6.17 3.17 -1.49
CA GLU A 43 -5.03 3.40 -2.41
C GLU A 43 -5.13 4.81 -2.99
N LYS A 44 -4.03 5.53 -3.11
CA LYS A 44 -3.94 6.82 -3.81
C LYS A 44 -2.59 6.98 -4.51
N PRO A 45 -2.50 7.72 -5.63
CA PRO A 45 -1.22 8.11 -6.21
C PRO A 45 -0.37 8.88 -5.21
N ASP A 46 0.92 8.54 -5.15
CA ASP A 46 1.91 9.27 -4.38
C ASP A 46 2.35 10.51 -5.18
N HIS A 47 2.24 11.71 -4.60
CA HIS A 47 2.48 13.01 -5.27
C HIS A 47 3.78 13.65 -4.79
#